data_AF-A0A397W5G6-F1
#
_entry.id   AF-A0A397W5G6-F1
#
_cell.length_a   1.000
_cell.length_b   1.000
_cell.length_c   1.000
_cell.angle_alpha   90.00
_cell.angle_beta   90.00
_cell.angle_gamma   90.00
#
_symmetry.space_group_name_H-M   'P 1'
#
loop_
_entity.id
_entity.type
_entity.pdbx_description
1 polymer ?
#
loop_
_entity_poly.entity_id
_entity_poly.type
_entity_poly.pdbx_seq_one_letter_code
_entity_poly.pdbx_strand_id
1 'polypeptide(L)' 'MTTKFFEKISNNYLELLEDKEDFNVNIKIGESPNIKIFQAHSAILKHRSLYFRNELKTAGKDGNNIKRLI' A
#
# COMPACT_ATOMS: atom_id res chain seq x y z
N MET A 1 2.54 30.39 1.55
CA MET A 1 2.93 29.61 2.74
C MET A 1 2.20 28.27 2.80
N THR A 2 0.89 28.22 2.53
CA THR A 2 0.10 26.99 2.42
C THR A 2 0.58 26.02 1.32
N THR A 3 1.01 26.52 0.16
CA THR A 3 1.54 25.69 -0.93
C THR A 3 2.77 24.89 -0.53
N LYS A 4 3.77 25.54 0.08
CA LYS A 4 4.99 24.88 0.60
C LYS A 4 4.70 23.82 1.66
N PHE A 5 3.66 24.04 2.48
CA PHE A 5 3.22 23.04 3.46
C PHE A 5 2.64 21.79 2.79
N PHE A 6 1.76 21.97 1.80
CA PHE A 6 1.21 20.84 1.03
C PHE A 6 2.26 20.13 0.19
N GLU A 7 3.22 20.85 -0.40
CA GLU A 7 4.38 20.25 -1.08
C GLU A 7 5.18 19.34 -0.13
N LYS A 8 5.52 19.83 1.07
CA LYS A 8 6.26 19.04 2.06
C LYS A 8 5.50 17.78 2.46
N ILE A 9 4.21 17.90 2.76
CA ILE A 9 3.36 16.75 3.11
C ILE A 9 3.28 15.77 1.94
N SER A 10 3.12 16.26 0.71
CA SER A 10 3.03 15.40 -0.48
C SER A 10 4.32 14.61 -0.68
N ASN A 11 5.48 15.24 -0.50
CA ASN A 11 6.77 14.57 -0.57
C ASN A 11 6.92 13.52 0.53
N ASN A 12 6.51 13.81 1.77
CA ASN A 12 6.57 12.81 2.84
C ASN A 12 5.63 11.61 2.58
N TYR A 13 4.48 11.82 1.94
CA TYR A 13 3.62 10.71 1.51
C TYR A 13 4.21 9.90 0.34
N LEU A 14 4.99 10.53 -0.54
CA LEU A 14 5.71 9.83 -1.61
C LEU A 14 6.85 9.00 -1.02
N GLU A 15 7.62 9.55 -0.08
CA GLU A 15 8.63 8.81 0.68
C GLU A 15 8.01 7.58 1.36
N LEU A 16 6.88 7.75 2.05
CA LEU A 16 6.15 6.63 2.66
C LEU A 16 5.66 5.61 1.63
N LEU A 17 5.28 6.03 0.42
CA LEU A 17 4.83 5.11 -0.62
C LEU A 17 5.99 4.27 -1.20
N GLU A 18 7.18 4.85 -1.25
CA GLU A 18 8.38 4.24 -1.85
C GLU A 18 9.22 3.48 -0.82
N ASP A 19 9.12 3.83 0.46
CA ASP A 19 9.79 3.10 1.52
C ASP A 19 9.28 1.67 1.64
N LYS A 20 10.12 0.81 2.22
CA LYS A 20 9.79 -0.57 2.53
C LYS A 20 9.58 -0.79 4.03
N GLU A 21 9.32 0.31 4.75
CA GLU A 21 9.16 0.32 6.20
C GLU A 21 7.66 0.31 6.55
N ASP A 22 7.29 -0.32 7.67
CA ASP A 22 5.91 -0.35 8.18
C ASP A 22 4.82 -0.80 7.18
N PHE A 23 5.20 -1.52 6.12
CA PHE A 23 4.24 -2.04 5.16
C PHE A 23 3.30 -3.04 5.84
N ASN A 24 2.05 -3.04 5.42
CA ASN A 24 1.03 -3.93 5.98
C ASN A 24 0.16 -4.59 4.93
N VAL A 25 0.57 -4.51 3.66
CA VAL A 25 -0.06 -5.16 2.51
C VAL A 25 1.03 -5.79 1.64
N ASN A 26 0.82 -7.05 1.25
CA ASN A 26 1.55 -7.72 0.18
C ASN A 26 0.59 -7.92 -1.00
N ILE A 27 0.91 -7.33 -2.15
CA ILE A 27 0.19 -7.51 -3.41
C ILE A 27 0.96 -8.53 -4.25
N LYS A 28 0.38 -9.71 -4.43
CA LYS A 28 0.92 -10.75 -5.30
C LYS A 28 0.34 -10.56 -6.69
N ILE A 29 1.19 -10.48 -7.72
CA ILE A 29 0.74 -10.44 -9.11
C ILE A 29 1.40 -11.54 -9.93
N GLY A 30 0.68 -11.99 -10.96
CA GLY A 30 1.13 -13.04 -11.86
C GLY A 30 0.88 -14.44 -11.33
N GLU A 31 1.16 -15.41 -12.19
CA GLU A 31 0.95 -16.84 -11.94
C GLU A 31 2.28 -17.58 -11.95
N SER A 32 2.31 -18.77 -11.36
CA SER A 32 3.53 -19.60 -11.32
C SER A 32 4.02 -19.91 -12.73
N PRO A 33 5.33 -19.77 -13.04
CA PRO A 33 6.44 -19.47 -12.12
C PRO A 33 6.76 -17.98 -11.94
N ASN A 34 6.06 -17.08 -12.62
CA ASN A 34 6.38 -15.65 -12.74
C ASN A 34 5.60 -14.78 -11.74
N ILE A 35 5.68 -15.12 -10.47
CA ILE A 35 5.02 -14.36 -9.39
C ILE A 35 5.91 -13.19 -8.96
N LYS A 36 5.30 -12.00 -8.80
CA LYS A 36 5.92 -10.84 -8.14
C LYS A 36 5.14 -10.44 -6.90
N ILE A 37 5.83 -9.95 -5.88
CA ILE A 37 5.22 -9.46 -4.64
C ILE A 37 5.63 -8.01 -4.43
N PHE A 38 4.64 -7.15 -4.20
CA PHE A 38 4.81 -5.74 -3.88
C PHE A 38 4.38 -5.48 -2.44
N GLN A 39 5.25 -4.87 -1.66
CA GLN A 39 4.96 -4.38 -0.32
C GLN A 39 4.38 -2.97 -0.42
N ALA A 40 3.32 -2.70 0.33
CA ALA A 40 2.63 -1.42 0.30
C ALA A 40 1.88 -1.13 1.62
N HIS A 41 1.39 0.11 1.73
CA HIS A 41 0.66 0.59 2.89
C HIS A 41 -0.83 0.72 2.58
N SER A 42 -1.65 -0.02 3.33
CA SER A 42 -3.12 0.00 3.19
C SER A 42 -3.71 1.40 3.35
N ALA A 43 -3.09 2.24 4.19
CA ALA A 43 -3.51 3.62 4.41
C ALA A 43 -3.41 4.46 3.14
N ILE A 44 -2.38 4.27 2.32
CA ILE A 44 -2.23 4.99 1.05
C ILE A 44 -3.20 4.40 0.01
N LEU A 45 -3.18 3.08 -0.16
CA LEU A 45 -3.98 2.40 -1.19
C LEU A 45 -5.49 2.68 -1.08
N LYS A 46 -6.06 2.66 0.12
CA LYS A 46 -7.50 2.90 0.34
C LYS A 46 -7.96 4.34 0.03
N HIS A 47 -7.03 5.29 0.05
CA HIS A 47 -7.32 6.68 -0.28
C HIS A 47 -7.05 7.00 -1.74
N ARG A 48 -6.10 6.29 -2.39
CA ARG A 48 -5.79 6.48 -3.82
C ARG A 48 -6.68 5.68 -4.77
N SER A 49 -7.34 4.62 -4.31
CA SER A 49 -8.16 3.75 -5.16
C SER A 49 -9.39 3.19 -4.46
N LEU A 50 -10.55 3.33 -5.09
CA LEU A 50 -11.79 2.69 -4.61
C LEU A 50 -11.71 1.16 -4.66
N TYR A 51 -11.01 0.61 -5.66
CA TYR A 51 -10.76 -0.83 -5.76
C TYR A 51 -10.03 -1.32 -4.50
N PHE A 52 -8.85 -0.76 -4.20
CA PHE A 52 -8.09 -1.16 -3.02
C PHE A 52 -8.83 -0.86 -1.72
N ARG A 53 -9.62 0.21 -1.66
CA ARG A 53 -10.48 0.49 -0.49
C ARG A 53 -11.44 -0.67 -0.21
N ASN A 54 -12.03 -1.25 -1.24
CA ASN A 54 -12.98 -2.35 -1.10
C ASN A 54 -12.27 -3.67 -0.83
N GLU A 55 -11.24 -4.00 -1.62
CA GLU A 55 -10.43 -5.21 -1.44
C GLU A 55 -9.81 -5.29 -0.04
N LEU A 56 -9.28 -4.18 0.49
CA LEU A 56 -8.64 -4.17 1.80
C LEU A 56 -9.63 -4.38 2.97
N LYS A 57 -10.94 -4.15 2.78
CA LYS A 57 -11.95 -4.44 3.81
C LYS A 57 -12.11 -5.94 4.03
N THR A 58 -12.08 -6.71 2.94
CA THR A 58 -12.29 -8.16 2.95
C THR A 58 -10.98 -8.95 3.01
N ALA A 59 -9.84 -8.32 2.70
CA ALA A 59 -8.53 -8.95 2.72
C ALA A 59 -8.17 -9.56 4.09
N GLY A 60 -7.90 -10.86 4.08
CA GLY A 60 -7.37 -11.61 5.22
C GLY A 60 -5.97 -11.15 5.62
N LYS A 61 -5.61 -11.44 6.87
CA LYS A 61 -4.28 -11.19 7.43
C LYS A 61 -3.55 -12.51 7.67
N ASP A 62 -2.23 -12.49 7.54
CA ASP A 62 -1.38 -13.60 7.99
C ASP A 62 -1.06 -13.51 9.49
N GLY A 63 -0.24 -14.45 9.99
CA GLY A 63 0.18 -14.49 11.40
C GLY A 63 0.97 -13.25 11.85
N ASN A 64 1.51 -12.47 10.92
CA ASN A 64 2.23 -11.23 11.18
C ASN A 64 1.33 -10.00 11.02
N ASN A 65 0.01 -10.18 10.91
CA ASN A 65 -0.98 -9.14 10.68
C ASN A 65 -0.87 -8.42 9.31
N ILE A 66 -0.16 -9.00 8.34
CA ILE A 66 0.01 -8.43 7.01
C ILE A 66 -1.15 -8.89 6.11
N LYS A 67 -1.78 -7.94 5.40
CA LYS A 67 -2.86 -8.24 4.45
C LYS A 67 -2.28 -8.79 3.15
N ARG A 68 -2.95 -9.80 2.57
CA ARG A 68 -2.58 -10.33 1.24
C ARG A 68 -3.65 -9.95 0.22
N LEU A 69 -3.22 -9.31 -0.87
CA LEU A 69 -4.01 -9.08 -2.07
C LEU A 69 -3.44 -9.94 -3.20
N ILE A 70 -4.32 -10.47 -4.05
CA ILE A 70 -4.02 -11.36 -5.18
C ILE A 70 -4.54 -10.70 -6.45
#